data_AF-X5WUH3-F1
#
_entry.id   AF-X5WUH3-F1
#
_cell.length_a   1.000
_cell.length_b   1.000
_cell.length_c   1.000
_cell.angle_alpha   90.00
_cell.angle_beta   90.00
_cell.angle_gamma   90.00
#
_symmetry.space_group_name_H-M   'P 1'
#
loop_
_entity.id
_entity.type
_entity.pdbx_description
1 polymer ?
#
loop_
_entity_poly.entity_id
_entity_poly.type
_entity_poly.pdbx_seq_one_letter_code
_entity_poly.pdbx_strand_id
1 'polypeptide(L)'
;MRKVSMATRAELVAAISGRYVLGGRAEKARMLDEFVALTGFHRKHAMRLLRGDCAPAKSGPRPGRRVYSDEVRAALVVVWEASDRICGKRLHPLLPSLIEAMERHGHGAMDSETRRQLLTMSPATIDRVLKDIKASASGPRRRKGSTTIRRSVPVRTFSDWDDPAPALSRRILFLIPAHTRRAPSRKPWC
;
A
#
# COMPACT_ATOMS: atom_id res chain seq x y z
N MET A 1 31.60 -9.93 -30.73
CA MET A 1 30.26 -10.22 -30.18
C MET A 1 29.21 -9.44 -30.96
N ARG A 2 28.44 -10.10 -31.85
CA ARG A 2 27.37 -9.43 -32.60
C ARG A 2 26.21 -9.13 -31.64
N LYS A 3 25.99 -7.86 -31.32
CA LYS A 3 24.85 -7.42 -30.50
C LYS A 3 23.61 -7.36 -31.39
N VAL A 4 22.95 -8.50 -31.57
CA VAL A 4 21.63 -8.55 -32.20
C VAL A 4 20.66 -7.82 -31.26
N SER A 5 19.94 -6.80 -31.75
CA SER A 5 18.96 -6.05 -30.97
C SER A 5 17.82 -6.96 -30.48
N MET A 6 17.19 -6.60 -29.36
CA MET A 6 16.06 -7.37 -28.82
C MET A 6 14.87 -7.44 -29.79
N ALA A 7 14.64 -6.39 -30.58
CA ALA A 7 13.60 -6.38 -31.62
C ALA A 7 13.87 -7.42 -32.72
N THR A 8 15.08 -7.39 -33.29
CA THR A 8 15.53 -8.37 -34.29
C THR A 8 15.51 -9.81 -33.75
N ARG A 9 15.77 -10.02 -32.46
CA ARG A 9 15.65 -11.34 -31.82
C ARG A 9 14.19 -11.82 -31.75
N ALA A 10 13.26 -10.93 -31.44
CA ALA A 10 11.83 -11.27 -31.41
C ALA A 10 11.30 -11.64 -32.80
N GLU A 11 11.72 -10.92 -33.84
CA GLU A 11 11.41 -11.22 -35.24
C GLU A 11 11.96 -12.59 -35.67
N LEU A 12 13.22 -12.89 -35.30
CA LEU A 12 13.83 -14.21 -35.55
C LEU A 12 13.06 -15.35 -34.86
N VAL A 13 12.62 -15.13 -33.61
CA VAL A 13 11.80 -16.11 -32.89
C VAL A 13 10.46 -16.32 -33.59
N ALA A 14 9.78 -15.25 -34.02
CA ALA A 14 8.51 -15.35 -34.72
C ALA A 14 8.63 -16.08 -36.08
N ALA A 15 9.71 -15.86 -36.82
CA ALA A 15 9.94 -16.48 -38.13
C ALA A 15 10.35 -17.97 -38.06
N ILE A 16 10.98 -18.40 -36.96
CA ILE A 16 11.48 -19.78 -36.80
C ILE A 16 10.50 -20.63 -35.99
N SER A 17 9.74 -20.07 -35.05
CA SER A 17 8.86 -20.83 -34.13
C SER A 17 7.88 -21.75 -34.86
N GLY A 18 7.23 -21.28 -35.93
CA GLY A 18 6.29 -22.09 -36.71
C GLY A 18 6.93 -23.34 -37.33
N ARG A 19 8.12 -23.18 -37.93
CA ARG A 19 8.90 -24.29 -38.50
C ARG A 19 9.46 -25.21 -37.41
N TYR A 20 9.89 -24.62 -36.28
CA TYR A 20 10.38 -25.38 -35.14
C TYR A 20 9.29 -26.24 -34.50
N VAL A 21 8.03 -25.81 -34.45
CA VAL A 21 6.93 -26.61 -33.90
C VAL A 21 6.62 -27.81 -34.81
N LEU A 22 6.55 -27.57 -36.12
CA LEU A 22 6.17 -28.56 -37.14
C LEU A 22 7.30 -29.54 -37.52
N GLY A 23 8.57 -29.16 -37.35
CA GLY A 23 9.72 -29.96 -37.78
C GLY A 23 9.93 -31.28 -37.03
N GLY A 24 10.65 -32.21 -37.66
CA GLY A 24 11.07 -33.47 -37.05
C GLY A 24 12.17 -33.29 -35.98
N ARG A 25 12.53 -34.35 -35.24
CA ARG A 25 13.54 -34.28 -34.16
C ARG A 25 14.92 -33.80 -34.65
N ALA A 26 15.38 -34.29 -35.81
CA ALA A 26 16.67 -33.93 -36.38
C ALA A 26 16.68 -32.47 -36.90
N GLU A 27 15.60 -32.05 -37.54
CA GLU A 27 15.42 -30.69 -38.05
C GLU A 27 15.32 -29.67 -36.92
N LYS A 28 14.57 -29.98 -35.86
CA LYS A 28 14.50 -29.19 -34.61
C LYS A 28 15.88 -28.99 -33.98
N ALA A 29 16.72 -30.01 -33.97
CA ALA A 29 18.07 -29.91 -33.42
C ALA A 29 18.92 -28.94 -34.24
N ARG A 30 18.93 -29.08 -35.57
CA ARG A 30 19.66 -28.19 -36.50
C ARG A 30 19.20 -26.74 -36.37
N MET A 31 17.89 -26.49 -36.39
CA MET A 31 17.32 -25.15 -36.22
C MET A 31 17.69 -24.52 -34.87
N LEU A 32 17.73 -25.33 -33.80
CA LEU A 32 18.09 -24.87 -32.47
C LEU A 32 19.59 -24.53 -32.37
N ASP A 33 20.47 -25.34 -32.98
CA ASP A 33 21.91 -25.10 -33.02
C ASP A 33 22.24 -23.79 -33.75
N GLU A 34 21.63 -23.57 -34.91
CA GLU A 34 21.78 -22.34 -35.69
C GLU A 34 21.28 -21.11 -34.92
N PHE A 35 20.11 -21.22 -34.28
CA PHE A 35 19.55 -20.12 -33.50
C PHE A 35 20.41 -19.76 -32.28
N VAL A 36 20.99 -20.76 -31.60
CA VAL A 36 21.93 -20.55 -30.49
C VAL A 36 23.21 -19.86 -30.98
N ALA A 37 23.76 -20.29 -32.12
CA ALA A 37 24.95 -19.68 -32.71
C ALA A 37 24.72 -18.21 -33.11
N LEU A 38 23.53 -17.88 -33.63
CA LEU A 38 23.18 -16.52 -34.05
C LEU A 38 22.87 -15.57 -32.89
N THR A 39 22.17 -16.04 -31.86
CA THR A 39 21.67 -15.19 -30.76
C THR A 39 22.56 -15.18 -29.52
N GLY A 40 23.39 -16.22 -29.35
CA GLY A 40 24.19 -16.47 -28.15
C GLY A 40 23.36 -16.94 -26.95
N PHE A 41 22.11 -17.37 -27.16
CA PHE A 41 21.26 -17.86 -26.07
C PHE A 41 21.65 -19.25 -25.60
N HIS A 42 21.42 -19.53 -24.32
CA HIS A 42 21.54 -20.89 -23.80
C HIS A 42 20.50 -21.80 -24.47
N ARG A 43 20.90 -23.00 -24.88
CA ARG A 43 20.06 -23.97 -25.62
C ARG A 43 18.68 -24.19 -24.97
N LYS A 44 18.64 -24.31 -23.64
CA LYS A 44 17.38 -24.47 -22.88
C LYS A 44 16.45 -23.24 -22.97
N HIS A 45 17.03 -22.05 -23.02
CA HIS A 45 16.26 -20.80 -23.15
C HIS A 45 15.72 -20.65 -24.58
N ALA A 46 16.56 -20.88 -25.59
CA ALA A 46 16.16 -20.89 -27.00
C ALA A 46 15.02 -21.87 -27.28
N MET A 47 15.11 -23.09 -26.72
CA MET A 47 14.04 -24.09 -26.85
C MET A 47 12.71 -23.61 -26.27
N ARG A 48 12.73 -22.95 -25.10
CA ARG A 48 11.53 -22.39 -24.47
C ARG A 48 10.92 -21.25 -25.29
N LEU A 49 11.77 -20.41 -25.89
CA LEU A 49 11.33 -19.32 -26.76
C LEU A 49 10.64 -19.87 -28.03
N LEU A 50 11.26 -20.84 -28.70
CA LEU A 50 10.76 -21.40 -29.96
C LEU A 50 9.51 -22.26 -29.80
N ARG A 51 9.27 -22.83 -28.61
CA ARG A 51 8.03 -23.56 -28.28
C ARG A 51 6.83 -22.65 -27.98
N GLY A 52 7.05 -21.35 -27.82
CA GLY A 52 5.99 -20.42 -27.40
C GLY A 52 5.70 -20.42 -25.90
N ASP A 53 6.39 -21.25 -25.11
CA ASP A 53 6.26 -21.33 -23.64
C ASP A 53 6.65 -20.02 -22.93
N CYS A 54 7.27 -19.09 -23.66
CA CYS A 54 7.73 -17.80 -23.16
C CYS A 54 6.93 -16.62 -23.72
N ALA A 55 5.86 -16.85 -24.49
CA ALA A 55 4.90 -15.78 -24.70
C ALA A 55 4.38 -15.42 -23.30
N PRO A 56 4.64 -14.21 -22.77
CA PRO A 56 3.93 -13.79 -21.59
C PRO A 56 2.48 -13.79 -22.03
N ALA A 57 1.70 -14.78 -21.57
CA ALA A 57 0.27 -14.62 -21.51
C ALA A 57 0.10 -13.22 -20.93
N LYS A 58 -0.49 -12.31 -21.71
CA LYS A 58 -0.79 -10.97 -21.23
C LYS A 58 -1.73 -11.20 -20.05
N SER A 59 -1.16 -11.38 -18.86
CA SER A 59 -1.91 -11.47 -17.64
C SER A 59 -2.37 -10.04 -17.45
N GLY A 60 -3.47 -9.70 -18.11
CA GLY A 60 -4.30 -8.61 -17.65
C GLY A 60 -4.49 -8.80 -16.14
N PRO A 61 -4.64 -7.72 -15.37
CA PRO A 61 -4.83 -7.82 -13.94
C PRO A 61 -5.88 -8.91 -13.69
N ARG A 62 -5.47 -10.02 -13.07
CA ARG A 62 -6.37 -11.12 -12.76
C ARG A 62 -7.55 -10.47 -12.06
N PRO A 63 -8.79 -10.54 -12.57
CA PRO A 63 -9.91 -9.91 -11.90
C PRO A 63 -9.98 -10.56 -10.53
N GLY A 64 -9.46 -9.85 -9.53
CA GLY A 64 -9.47 -10.31 -8.16
C GLY A 64 -10.94 -10.52 -7.87
N ARG A 65 -11.29 -11.74 -7.45
CA ARG A 65 -12.63 -12.07 -6.97
C ARG A 65 -13.05 -10.95 -6.03
N ARG A 66 -13.95 -10.06 -6.48
CA ARG A 66 -14.43 -8.94 -5.69
C ARG A 66 -15.36 -9.55 -4.65
N VAL A 67 -14.79 -9.96 -3.52
CA VAL A 67 -15.54 -10.56 -2.40
C VAL A 67 -16.36 -9.50 -1.66
N TYR A 68 -16.03 -8.22 -1.83
CA TYR A 68 -16.75 -7.10 -1.24
C TYR A 68 -17.43 -6.30 -2.35
N SER A 69 -18.71 -6.01 -2.15
CA SER A 69 -19.48 -5.20 -3.07
C SER A 69 -19.03 -3.74 -3.03
N ASP A 70 -19.43 -2.96 -4.03
CA ASP A 70 -19.05 -1.55 -4.13
C ASP A 70 -19.69 -0.73 -2.98
N GLU A 71 -20.84 -1.14 -2.43
CA GLU A 71 -21.45 -0.48 -1.27
C GLU A 71 -20.57 -0.60 -0.02
N VAL A 72 -20.02 -1.79 0.25
CA VAL A 72 -19.14 -2.04 1.40
C VAL A 72 -17.86 -1.23 1.28
N ARG A 73 -17.35 -1.09 0.04
CA ARG A 73 -16.19 -0.25 -0.23
C ARG A 73 -16.48 1.22 0.02
N ALA A 74 -17.63 1.73 -0.43
CA ALA A 74 -18.03 3.11 -0.19
C ALA A 74 -18.21 3.40 1.31
N ALA A 75 -18.89 2.50 2.03
CA ALA A 75 -19.06 2.61 3.47
C ALA A 75 -17.72 2.59 4.22
N LEU A 76 -16.79 1.71 3.82
CA LEU A 76 -15.43 1.67 4.39
C LEU A 76 -14.67 2.99 4.18
N VAL A 77 -14.87 3.66 3.05
CA VAL A 77 -14.23 4.95 2.77
C VAL A 77 -14.74 6.03 3.72
N VAL A 78 -16.06 6.12 3.91
CA VAL A 78 -16.65 7.11 4.84
C VAL A 78 -16.13 6.91 6.26
N VAL A 79 -16.11 5.66 6.72
CA VAL A 79 -15.57 5.27 8.03
C VAL A 79 -14.06 5.59 8.14
N TRP A 80 -13.30 5.38 7.07
CA TRP A 80 -11.87 5.70 7.02
C TRP A 80 -11.59 7.22 7.01
N GLU A 81 -12.45 8.00 6.35
CA GLU A 81 -12.35 9.47 6.34
C GLU A 81 -12.74 10.07 7.69
N ALA A 82 -13.76 9.52 8.36
CA ALA A 82 -14.17 9.91 9.70
C ALA A 82 -13.11 9.58 10.78
N SER A 83 -12.21 8.64 10.50
CA SER A 83 -11.16 8.18 11.44
C SER A 83 -9.78 8.78 11.17
N ASP A 84 -9.71 9.98 10.58
CA ASP A 84 -8.46 10.68 10.27
C ASP A 84 -7.49 9.89 9.38
N ARG A 85 -8.03 9.03 8.50
CA ARG A 85 -7.25 8.27 7.51
C ARG A 85 -6.21 7.31 8.11
N ILE A 86 -6.46 6.76 9.30
CA ILE A 86 -5.56 5.82 9.97
C ILE A 86 -5.32 4.51 9.18
N CYS A 87 -4.26 3.76 9.53
CA CYS A 87 -3.95 2.48 8.90
C CYS A 87 -4.94 1.38 9.32
N GLY A 88 -5.17 0.39 8.46
CA GLY A 88 -6.17 -0.68 8.67
C GLY A 88 -5.96 -1.46 9.97
N LYS A 89 -4.70 -1.63 10.40
CA LYS A 89 -4.35 -2.26 11.69
C LYS A 89 -4.89 -1.52 12.91
N ARG A 90 -4.91 -0.18 12.88
CA ARG A 90 -5.49 0.65 13.96
C ARG A 90 -6.98 0.84 13.76
N LEU A 91 -7.44 0.90 12.51
CA LEU A 91 -8.85 1.06 12.19
C LEU A 91 -9.67 -0.14 12.65
N HIS A 92 -9.21 -1.37 12.40
CA HIS A 92 -9.95 -2.60 12.70
C HIS A 92 -10.49 -2.68 14.14
N PRO A 93 -9.69 -2.49 15.21
CA PRO A 93 -10.22 -2.50 16.58
C PRO A 93 -11.13 -1.30 16.90
N LEU A 94 -10.98 -0.19 16.19
CA LEU A 94 -11.81 1.02 16.36
C LEU A 94 -13.14 0.95 15.59
N LEU A 95 -13.25 0.07 14.59
CA LEU A 95 -14.44 -0.05 13.74
C LEU A 95 -15.74 -0.21 14.53
N PRO A 96 -15.84 -1.12 15.52
CA PRO A 96 -17.11 -1.32 16.24
C PRO A 96 -17.59 -0.04 16.94
N SER A 97 -16.70 0.63 17.66
CA SER A 97 -17.01 1.88 18.38
C SER A 97 -17.33 3.03 17.44
N LEU A 98 -16.66 3.10 16.28
CA LEU A 98 -16.85 4.18 15.32
C LEU A 98 -18.18 4.05 14.59
N ILE A 99 -18.53 2.83 14.17
CA ILE A 99 -19.83 2.53 13.55
C ILE A 99 -20.98 2.87 14.51
N GLU A 100 -20.87 2.45 15.77
CA GLU A 100 -21.89 2.76 16.79
C GLU A 100 -22.04 4.26 17.04
N ALA A 101 -20.93 5.01 17.08
CA ALA A 101 -20.99 6.46 17.21
C ALA A 101 -21.66 7.10 15.98
N MET A 102 -21.34 6.65 14.77
CA MET A 102 -21.95 7.16 13.54
C MET A 102 -23.45 6.91 13.47
N GLU A 103 -23.91 5.72 13.87
CA GLU A 103 -25.34 5.38 13.98
C GLU A 103 -26.04 6.29 15.00
N ARG A 104 -25.44 6.52 16.17
CA ARG A 104 -25.98 7.42 17.19
C ARG A 104 -26.07 8.88 16.73
N HIS A 105 -25.14 9.33 15.89
CA HIS A 105 -25.09 10.70 15.39
C HIS A 105 -25.83 10.90 14.05
N GLY A 106 -26.51 9.88 13.53
CA GLY A 106 -27.30 9.97 12.30
C GLY A 106 -26.46 10.10 11.02
N HIS A 107 -25.16 9.78 11.08
CA HIS A 107 -24.25 9.82 9.93
C HIS A 107 -24.37 8.55 9.08
N GLY A 108 -25.53 8.40 8.42
CA GLY A 108 -25.79 7.38 7.40
C GLY A 108 -26.19 6.03 7.97
N ALA A 109 -27.41 5.59 7.68
CA ALA A 109 -27.87 4.24 7.98
C ALA A 109 -27.03 3.25 7.16
N MET A 110 -26.09 2.57 7.81
CA MET A 110 -25.37 1.46 7.21
C MET A 110 -26.28 0.24 7.22
N ASP A 111 -26.42 -0.44 6.08
CA ASP A 111 -27.16 -1.68 6.02
C ASP A 111 -26.52 -2.74 6.95
N SER A 112 -27.35 -3.55 7.59
CA SER A 112 -26.96 -4.58 8.55
C SER A 112 -25.98 -5.59 7.95
N GLU A 113 -26.11 -5.90 6.65
CA GLU A 113 -25.20 -6.77 5.93
C GLU A 113 -23.84 -6.09 5.72
N THR A 114 -23.84 -4.81 5.35
CA THR A 114 -22.61 -4.00 5.20
C THR A 114 -21.84 -3.91 6.52
N ARG A 115 -22.55 -3.68 7.64
CA ARG A 115 -21.96 -3.68 8.98
C ARG A 115 -21.29 -5.02 9.30
N ARG A 116 -21.98 -6.14 9.05
CA ARG A 116 -21.44 -7.48 9.30
C ARG A 116 -20.18 -7.74 8.48
N GLN A 117 -20.19 -7.37 7.20
CA GLN A 117 -19.05 -7.57 6.32
C GLN A 117 -17.85 -6.72 6.74
N LEU A 118 -18.06 -5.47 7.17
CA LEU A 118 -16.98 -4.61 7.69
C LEU A 118 -16.37 -5.13 8.98
N LEU A 119 -17.18 -5.69 9.89
CA LEU A 119 -16.69 -6.31 11.12
C LEU A 119 -15.96 -7.65 10.88
N THR A 120 -16.30 -8.36 9.80
CA THR A 120 -15.65 -9.62 9.40
C THR A 120 -14.36 -9.38 8.61
N MET A 121 -14.19 -8.19 8.02
CA MET A 121 -13.03 -7.85 7.20
C MET A 121 -11.74 -7.84 8.01
N SER A 122 -10.74 -8.61 7.56
CA SER A 122 -9.41 -8.59 8.18
C SER A 122 -8.71 -7.22 8.01
N PRO A 123 -7.79 -6.84 8.93
CA PRO A 123 -7.00 -5.61 8.80
C PRO A 123 -6.20 -5.52 7.50
N ALA A 124 -5.68 -6.66 7.02
CA ALA A 124 -4.93 -6.73 5.77
C ALA A 124 -5.82 -6.50 4.54
N THR A 125 -7.07 -6.97 4.59
CA THR A 125 -8.06 -6.73 3.54
C THR A 125 -8.44 -5.25 3.48
N ILE A 126 -8.68 -4.63 4.64
CA ILE A 126 -8.95 -3.19 4.75
C ILE A 126 -7.84 -2.37 4.07
N ASP A 127 -6.57 -2.66 4.38
CA ASP A 127 -5.44 -1.96 3.77
C ASP A 127 -5.29 -2.21 2.26
N ARG A 128 -5.65 -3.39 1.75
CA ARG A 128 -5.66 -3.69 0.31
C ARG A 128 -6.77 -2.93 -0.41
N VAL A 129 -7.99 -2.91 0.14
CA VAL A 129 -9.14 -2.20 -0.45
C VAL A 129 -8.90 -0.70 -0.49
N LEU A 130 -8.33 -0.15 0.59
CA LEU A 130 -7.99 1.28 0.70
C LEU A 130 -6.71 1.66 -0.05
N LYS A 131 -5.93 0.72 -0.58
CA LYS A 131 -4.62 1.00 -1.19
C LYS A 131 -4.71 2.01 -2.34
N ASP A 132 -5.65 1.79 -3.25
CA ASP A 132 -5.83 2.64 -4.43
C ASP A 132 -6.37 4.03 -4.05
N ILE A 133 -7.22 4.07 -3.02
CA ILE A 133 -7.82 5.32 -2.49
C ILE A 133 -6.79 6.13 -1.72
N LYS A 134 -5.93 5.46 -0.93
CA LYS A 134 -4.78 6.10 -0.26
C LYS A 134 -3.78 6.65 -1.26
N ALA A 135 -3.60 5.97 -2.40
CA ALA A 135 -2.70 6.43 -3.46
C ALA A 135 -3.23 7.69 -4.17
N SER A 136 -4.54 7.83 -4.34
CA SER A 136 -5.14 9.06 -4.88
C SER A 136 -5.27 10.18 -3.84
N ALA A 137 -5.53 9.83 -2.57
CA ALA A 137 -5.75 10.81 -1.49
C ALA A 137 -4.46 11.32 -0.83
N SER A 138 -3.36 10.54 -0.87
CA SER A 138 -2.04 11.03 -0.46
C SER A 138 -1.39 11.75 -1.63
N GLY A 139 -1.23 13.07 -1.50
CA GLY A 139 -0.36 13.84 -2.38
C GLY A 139 1.09 13.32 -2.39
N PRO A 140 1.98 13.91 -3.22
CA PRO A 140 3.36 13.45 -3.39
C PRO A 140 4.04 13.19 -2.05
N ARG A 141 4.48 11.96 -1.82
CA ARG A 141 5.15 11.57 -0.58
C ARG A 141 6.38 12.46 -0.40
N ARG A 142 6.36 13.31 0.63
CA ARG A 142 7.48 14.22 0.93
C ARG A 142 8.74 13.35 1.11
N ARG A 143 9.72 13.51 0.22
CA ARG A 143 11.02 12.82 0.34
C ARG A 143 11.58 13.15 1.73
N LYS A 144 12.06 12.14 2.45
CA LYS A 144 12.73 12.33 3.73
C LYS A 144 13.90 13.28 3.46
N GLY A 145 13.88 14.47 4.07
CA GLY A 145 14.97 15.44 3.94
C GLY A 145 16.30 14.83 4.38
N SER A 146 17.42 15.36 3.86
CA SER A 146 18.76 14.87 4.17
C SER A 146 18.97 14.80 5.70
N THR A 147 19.59 13.72 6.15
CA THR A 147 19.92 13.48 7.57
C THR A 147 20.85 14.53 8.15
N THR A 148 21.58 15.25 7.29
CA THR A 148 22.52 16.33 7.66
C THR A 148 21.83 17.50 8.36
N ILE A 149 20.67 17.96 7.86
CA ILE A 149 19.91 19.06 8.48
C ILE A 149 19.34 18.60 9.83
N ARG A 150 18.88 17.34 9.93
CA ARG A 150 18.35 16.79 11.19
C ARG A 150 19.41 16.62 12.27
N ARG A 151 20.69 16.46 11.91
CA ARG A 151 21.81 16.35 12.85
C ARG A 151 22.37 17.70 13.30
N SER A 152 22.12 18.76 12.53
CA SER A 152 22.59 20.13 12.85
C SER A 152 21.59 20.91 13.71
N VAL A 153 20.34 20.46 13.80
CA VAL A 153 19.37 21.00 14.77
C VAL A 153 19.52 20.22 16.08
N PRO A 154 20.08 20.80 17.15
CA PRO A 154 20.16 20.14 18.45
C PRO A 154 18.75 19.87 18.95
N VAL A 155 18.46 18.60 19.21
CA VAL A 155 17.21 18.19 19.86
C VAL A 155 17.34 18.59 21.32
N ARG A 156 16.58 19.60 21.75
CA ARG A 156 16.43 19.92 23.17
C ARG A 156 15.86 18.70 23.86
N THR A 157 16.68 18.06 24.67
CA THR A 157 16.27 16.96 25.53
C THR A 157 15.56 17.55 26.75
N PHE A 158 14.74 16.75 27.42
CA PHE A 158 13.92 17.21 28.55
C PHE A 158 14.73 17.93 29.66
N SER A 159 16.03 17.68 29.74
CA SER A 159 17.00 18.31 30.65
C SER A 159 17.50 19.69 30.23
N ASP A 160 17.31 20.09 28.96
CA ASP A 160 17.74 21.40 28.41
C ASP A 160 16.65 22.47 28.56
N TRP A 161 15.60 22.17 29.30
CA TRP A 161 14.59 23.13 29.74
C TRP A 161 15.17 23.90 30.93
N ASP A 162 16.08 24.83 30.64
CA ASP A 162 16.26 25.96 31.55
C ASP A 162 14.93 26.71 31.55
N ASP A 163 14.05 26.39 32.49
CA ASP A 163 12.91 27.21 32.85
C ASP A 163 13.50 28.57 33.27
N PRO A 164 13.39 29.65 32.47
CA PRO A 164 13.70 30.95 33.03
C PRO A 164 12.73 31.15 34.19
N ALA A 165 13.27 31.44 35.39
CA ALA A 165 12.46 31.76 36.55
C ALA A 165 11.34 32.73 36.11
N PRO A 166 10.06 32.46 36.43
CA PRO A 166 8.95 33.25 35.93
C PRO A 166 9.18 34.70 36.35
N ALA A 167 9.66 35.51 35.40
CA ALA A 167 9.91 36.92 35.63
C ALA A 167 8.54 37.56 35.85
N LEU A 168 8.27 37.82 37.14
CA LEU A 168 7.16 38.56 37.71
C LEU A 168 6.10 39.05 36.71
N SER A 169 4.98 38.34 36.76
CA SER A 169 3.63 38.84 36.53
C SER A 169 3.48 40.37 36.58
N ARG A 170 3.43 40.99 35.40
CA ARG A 170 2.75 42.29 35.23
C ARG A 170 1.24 42.04 35.30
N ARG A 171 0.76 41.97 36.55
CA ARG A 171 -0.56 42.37 37.05
C ARG A 171 -1.59 42.66 35.95
N ILE A 172 -2.27 41.63 35.45
CA ILE A 172 -3.61 41.78 34.90
C ILE A 172 -4.56 41.31 36.00
N LEU A 173 -5.15 42.29 36.67
CA LEU A 173 -6.24 42.08 37.60
C LEU A 173 -7.45 41.63 36.75
N PHE A 174 -7.65 40.32 36.60
CA PHE A 174 -8.95 39.80 36.17
C PHE A 174 -9.55 39.01 37.33
N LEU A 175 -10.50 39.69 37.95
CA LEU A 175 -11.48 39.21 38.92
C LEU A 175 -12.35 38.13 38.26
N ILE A 176 -12.14 36.84 38.56
CA ILE A 176 -13.18 35.80 38.40
C ILE A 176 -13.07 34.80 39.56
N PRO A 177 -14.18 34.46 40.26
CA PRO A 177 -14.17 33.77 41.54
C PRO A 177 -14.12 32.24 41.42
N ALA A 178 -13.72 31.65 42.54
CA ALA A 178 -13.59 30.24 42.83
C ALA A 178 -14.86 29.42 42.55
N HIS A 179 -14.69 28.28 41.86
CA HIS A 179 -15.48 27.10 42.15
C HIS A 179 -14.66 25.81 41.96
N THR A 180 -14.25 25.25 43.10
CA THR A 180 -14.14 23.81 43.41
C THR A 180 -13.50 22.87 42.37
N ARG A 181 -12.18 22.64 42.49
CA ARG A 181 -11.53 21.39 42.03
C ARG A 181 -11.15 20.53 43.24
N ARG A 182 -11.88 19.43 43.40
CA ARG A 182 -11.52 18.29 44.25
C ARG A 182 -10.44 17.49 43.53
N ALA A 183 -9.30 17.30 44.18
CA ALA A 183 -8.15 16.52 43.71
C ALA A 183 -8.31 15.02 44.12
N PRO A 184 -7.34 14.12 43.89
CA PRO A 184 -7.50 12.98 43.00
C PRO A 184 -7.38 11.62 43.72
N SER A 185 -8.16 10.61 43.31
CA SER A 185 -7.91 9.23 43.73
C SER A 185 -7.16 8.47 42.64
N ARG A 186 -5.86 8.27 42.90
CA ARG A 186 -5.01 7.24 42.31
C ARG A 186 -5.68 5.86 42.44
N LYS A 187 -5.63 5.01 41.42
CA LYS A 187 -5.22 3.59 41.53
C LYS A 187 -4.76 3.03 40.16
N PRO A 188 -3.86 2.03 40.18
CA PRO A 188 -3.06 1.59 39.03
C PRO A 188 -3.67 0.39 38.31
N TRP A 189 -3.28 0.23 37.05
CA TRP A 189 -3.56 -0.92 36.21
C TRP A 189 -2.71 -2.12 36.65
N CYS A 190 -3.35 -3.28 36.77
CA CYS A 190 -2.76 -4.59 36.47
C CYS A 190 -3.20 -4.97 35.05
#